data_AF-A0A951DSF9-F1
#
_entry.id   AF-A0A951DSF9-F1
#
_cell.length_a   1.000
_cell.length_b   1.000
_cell.length_c   1.000
_cell.angle_alpha   90.00
_cell.angle_beta   90.00
_cell.angle_gamma   90.00
#
_symmetry.space_group_name_H-M   'P 1'
#
loop_
_entity.id
_entity.type
_entity.pdbx_description
1 polymer ?
#
loop_
_entity_poly.entity_id
_entity_poly.type
_entity_poly.pdbx_seq_one_letter_code
_entity_poly.pdbx_strand_id
1 'polypeptide(L)'
;MFEPNMRPFRFGLLLEHFTSPAYVKDMVQRAEADGFSTFLIRDHLIEPPFGDQYAPWITLATLAQTTTTIRLGTLVTANDFRHPAVLAKEVTTLDQFSNGRVELGIGAGFFREEFERAGLTFFSNKVRVDRLAESVEVLDRLLQGNSFSYRGEHYTFDNFRNFPPPVQHPRPPILVAGAGRRVLSIAAKHADTVALLSSQLSGGVLADSACARSAQHAAEQ
;
A
#
# COMPACT_ATOMS: atom_id res chain seq x y z
N MET A 1 16.02 -11.34 -22.42
CA MET A 1 14.99 -11.28 -23.47
C MET A 1 13.88 -10.44 -22.88
N PHE A 2 13.68 -9.20 -23.33
CA PHE A 2 12.65 -8.32 -22.76
C PHE A 2 11.29 -8.78 -23.30
N GLU A 3 10.33 -9.02 -22.40
CA GLU A 3 8.94 -9.31 -22.74
C GLU A 3 8.39 -8.18 -23.65
N PRO A 4 7.84 -8.49 -24.84
CA PRO A 4 7.54 -7.51 -25.89
C PRO A 4 6.47 -6.45 -25.55
N ASN A 5 5.93 -6.43 -24.32
CA ASN A 5 4.92 -5.47 -23.86
C ASN A 5 5.31 -4.68 -22.59
N MET A 6 6.57 -4.75 -22.15
CA MET A 6 7.01 -3.94 -21.00
C MET A 6 7.14 -2.47 -21.39
N ARG A 7 6.17 -1.65 -20.98
CA ARG A 7 6.30 -0.19 -21.10
C ARG A 7 7.46 0.28 -20.22
N PRO A 8 8.38 1.12 -20.72
CA PRO A 8 9.51 1.61 -19.93
C PRO A 8 9.07 2.46 -18.74
N PHE A 9 7.87 3.06 -18.82
CA PHE A 9 7.24 3.82 -17.75
C PHE A 9 5.77 3.45 -17.61
N ARG A 10 5.27 3.52 -16.38
CA ARG A 10 3.86 3.34 -16.03
C ARG A 10 3.39 4.52 -15.20
N PHE A 11 2.16 4.97 -15.44
CA PHE A 11 1.54 6.06 -14.68
C PHE A 11 0.47 5.48 -13.77
N GLY A 12 0.49 5.84 -12.50
CA GLY A 12 -0.57 5.53 -11.53
C GLY A 12 -1.34 6.78 -11.16
N LEU A 13 -2.62 6.62 -10.83
CA LEU A 13 -3.47 7.70 -10.33
C LEU A 13 -3.77 7.46 -8.86
N LEU A 14 -3.35 8.38 -8.00
CA LEU A 14 -3.73 8.41 -6.59
C LEU A 14 -4.95 9.31 -6.43
N LEU A 15 -6.05 8.75 -5.94
CA LEU A 15 -7.23 9.55 -5.67
C LEU A 15 -7.08 10.28 -4.33
N GLU A 16 -7.13 11.60 -4.36
CA GLU A 16 -7.03 12.44 -3.14
C GLU A 16 -8.39 12.96 -2.67
N HIS A 17 -9.43 12.92 -3.51
CA HIS A 17 -10.74 13.52 -3.20
C HIS A 17 -11.87 12.49 -3.32
N PHE A 18 -12.62 12.29 -2.22
CA PHE A 18 -13.70 11.32 -2.12
C PHE A 18 -15.07 12.01 -1.99
N THR A 19 -15.60 12.54 -3.10
CA THR A 19 -16.88 13.27 -3.09
C THR A 19 -18.10 12.36 -2.95
N SER A 20 -18.12 11.24 -3.69
CA SER A 20 -19.20 10.24 -3.64
C SER A 20 -18.75 8.90 -4.23
N PRO A 21 -19.43 7.78 -3.94
CA PRO A 21 -19.11 6.50 -4.56
C PRO A 21 -19.20 6.53 -6.09
N ALA A 22 -20.15 7.28 -6.66
CA ALA A 22 -20.28 7.44 -8.10
C ALA A 22 -19.07 8.19 -8.69
N TYR A 23 -18.60 9.24 -8.03
CA TYR A 23 -17.40 9.96 -8.45
C TYR A 23 -16.16 9.07 -8.44
N VAL A 24 -15.95 8.29 -7.37
CA VAL A 24 -14.81 7.35 -7.28
C VAL A 24 -14.83 6.32 -8.41
N LYS A 25 -16.02 5.76 -8.71
CA LYS A 25 -16.21 4.84 -9.83
C LYS A 25 -15.90 5.50 -11.17
N ASP A 26 -16.43 6.70 -11.42
CA ASP A 26 -16.19 7.41 -12.67
C ASP A 26 -14.70 7.72 -12.87
N MET A 27 -14.00 8.10 -11.79
CA MET A 27 -12.57 8.39 -11.83
C MET A 27 -11.74 7.17 -12.19
N VAL A 28 -12.02 5.99 -11.63
CA VAL A 28 -11.25 4.79 -11.97
C VAL A 28 -11.52 4.31 -13.39
N GLN A 29 -12.76 4.46 -13.89
CA GLN A 29 -13.11 4.09 -15.27
C GLN A 29 -12.46 5.03 -16.29
N ARG A 30 -12.40 6.33 -15.98
CA ARG A 30 -11.65 7.31 -16.80
C ARG A 30 -10.15 7.00 -16.78
N ALA A 31 -9.57 6.76 -15.60
CA ALA A 31 -8.17 6.40 -15.49
C ALA A 31 -7.82 5.15 -16.31
N GLU A 32 -8.68 4.13 -16.28
CA GLU A 32 -8.54 2.93 -17.11
C GLU A 32 -8.60 3.26 -18.61
N ALA A 33 -9.60 4.03 -19.05
CA ALA A 33 -9.76 4.43 -20.45
C ALA A 33 -8.59 5.28 -20.97
N ASP A 34 -8.02 6.12 -20.12
CA ASP A 34 -6.87 6.98 -20.42
C ASP A 34 -5.53 6.21 -20.36
N GLY A 35 -5.56 4.91 -19.99
CA GLY A 35 -4.40 4.03 -20.00
C GLY A 35 -3.49 4.13 -18.79
N PHE A 36 -3.98 4.66 -17.66
CA PHE A 36 -3.28 4.56 -16.38
C PHE A 36 -3.12 3.08 -15.98
N SER A 37 -1.96 2.76 -15.44
CA SER A 37 -1.60 1.39 -15.05
C SER A 37 -2.22 0.95 -13.74
N THR A 38 -2.34 1.87 -12.77
CA THR A 38 -2.76 1.54 -11.40
C THR A 38 -3.58 2.68 -10.82
N PHE A 39 -4.70 2.36 -10.18
CA PHE A 39 -5.49 3.28 -9.37
C PHE A 39 -5.19 3.03 -7.88
N LEU A 40 -4.87 4.08 -7.16
CA LEU A 40 -4.30 4.03 -5.82
C LEU A 40 -5.17 4.79 -4.81
N ILE A 41 -5.31 4.24 -3.60
CA ILE A 41 -6.04 4.83 -2.48
C ILE A 41 -5.17 4.84 -1.21
N ARG A 42 -5.30 5.86 -0.36
CA ARG A 42 -4.62 5.96 0.95
C ARG A 42 -5.39 5.21 2.04
N ASP A 43 -4.75 5.01 3.18
CA ASP A 43 -5.36 4.35 4.35
C ASP A 43 -5.25 5.29 5.55
N HIS A 44 -6.23 6.19 5.69
CA HIS A 44 -6.34 7.13 6.81
C HIS A 44 -7.70 7.02 7.48
N LEU A 45 -7.72 7.20 8.80
CA LEU A 45 -8.94 7.03 9.62
C LEU A 45 -9.69 8.34 9.87
N ILE A 46 -9.04 9.48 9.65
CA ILE A 46 -9.59 10.82 9.89
C ILE A 46 -9.31 11.72 8.68
N GLU A 47 -10.05 12.83 8.58
CA GLU A 47 -9.95 13.77 7.47
C GLU A 47 -8.54 14.41 7.36
N PRO A 48 -7.95 15.00 8.40
CA PRO A 48 -6.56 15.43 8.29
C PRO A 48 -5.59 14.25 8.09
N PRO A 49 -4.50 14.41 7.32
CA PRO A 49 -4.07 15.64 6.62
C PRO A 49 -4.52 15.70 5.15
N PHE A 50 -5.33 14.76 4.66
CA PHE A 50 -5.58 14.56 3.23
C PHE A 50 -7.05 14.72 2.80
N GLY A 51 -7.93 15.16 3.70
CA GLY A 51 -9.37 15.21 3.48
C GLY A 51 -10.04 13.86 3.71
N ASP A 52 -11.36 13.80 3.46
CA ASP A 52 -12.14 12.58 3.58
C ASP A 52 -11.56 11.45 2.71
N GLN A 53 -11.44 10.25 3.30
CA GLN A 53 -10.97 9.03 2.66
C GLN A 53 -11.95 7.90 2.92
N TYR A 54 -12.13 7.02 1.94
CA TYR A 54 -12.83 5.75 2.16
C TYR A 54 -11.85 4.65 2.56
N ALA A 55 -12.35 3.61 3.22
CA ALA A 55 -11.54 2.44 3.56
C ALA A 55 -11.01 1.76 2.27
N PRO A 56 -9.68 1.69 2.07
CA PRO A 56 -9.09 1.36 0.78
C PRO A 56 -9.53 0.00 0.24
N TRP A 57 -9.44 -1.06 1.06
CA TRP A 57 -9.70 -2.42 0.61
C TRP A 57 -11.17 -2.65 0.21
N ILE A 58 -12.12 -2.03 0.92
CA ILE A 58 -13.55 -2.09 0.57
C ILE A 58 -13.81 -1.32 -0.73
N THR A 59 -13.22 -0.13 -0.87
CA THR A 59 -13.35 0.66 -2.09
C THR A 59 -12.75 -0.08 -3.28
N LEU A 60 -11.52 -0.56 -3.20
CA LEU A 60 -10.87 -1.31 -4.29
C LEU A 60 -11.65 -2.58 -4.65
N ALA A 61 -12.23 -3.31 -3.69
CA ALA A 61 -13.10 -4.45 -3.98
C ALA A 61 -14.34 -4.09 -4.77
N THR A 62 -14.94 -2.94 -4.47
CA THR A 62 -16.08 -2.42 -5.23
C THR A 62 -15.67 -2.03 -6.66
N LEU A 63 -14.50 -1.37 -6.81
CA LEU A 63 -13.99 -0.93 -8.12
C LEU A 63 -13.48 -2.10 -8.99
N ALA A 64 -13.05 -3.21 -8.38
CA ALA A 64 -12.64 -4.41 -9.09
C ALA A 64 -13.74 -4.95 -10.01
N GLN A 65 -15.00 -4.81 -9.61
CA GLN A 65 -16.15 -5.27 -10.39
C GLN A 65 -16.56 -4.31 -11.52
N THR A 66 -16.01 -3.09 -11.54
CA THR A 66 -16.37 -2.06 -12.53
C THR A 66 -15.24 -1.73 -13.51
N THR A 67 -14.13 -2.48 -13.43
CA THR A 67 -12.91 -2.31 -14.23
C THR A 67 -12.39 -3.65 -14.70
N THR A 68 -11.55 -3.66 -15.74
CA THR A 68 -11.15 -4.91 -16.42
C THR A 68 -9.64 -5.09 -16.56
N THR A 69 -8.87 -4.01 -16.58
CA THR A 69 -7.45 -3.98 -16.92
C THR A 69 -6.61 -3.14 -15.96
N ILE A 70 -7.13 -2.00 -15.47
CA ILE A 70 -6.38 -1.14 -14.53
C ILE A 70 -6.07 -1.90 -13.24
N ARG A 71 -4.85 -1.74 -12.72
CA ARG A 71 -4.46 -2.35 -11.44
C ARG A 71 -5.05 -1.56 -10.28
N LEU A 72 -5.29 -2.22 -9.16
CA LEU A 72 -5.95 -1.66 -7.99
C LEU A 72 -5.03 -1.80 -6.78
N GLY A 73 -4.64 -0.69 -6.17
CA GLY A 73 -3.68 -0.76 -5.08
C GLY A 73 -3.77 0.35 -4.06
N THR A 74 -2.86 0.30 -3.10
CA THR A 74 -2.78 1.26 -2.01
C THR A 74 -1.50 2.07 -2.09
N LEU A 75 -1.54 3.34 -1.68
CA LEU A 75 -0.34 4.19 -1.54
C LEU A 75 -0.43 5.07 -0.28
N VAL A 76 -0.25 4.53 0.92
CA VAL A 76 -0.06 3.11 1.25
C VAL A 76 -0.95 2.71 2.42
N THR A 77 -1.19 1.40 2.57
CA THR A 77 -1.75 0.81 3.79
C THR A 77 -0.87 1.10 4.99
N ALA A 78 -1.45 1.54 6.10
CA ALA A 78 -0.73 1.72 7.35
C ALA A 78 -0.57 0.36 8.06
N ASN A 79 0.68 -0.06 8.29
CA ASN A 79 1.01 -1.38 8.85
C ASN A 79 0.24 -1.69 10.14
N ASP A 80 0.15 -0.72 11.04
CA ASP A 80 -0.37 -0.94 12.38
C ASP A 80 -1.90 -0.82 12.49
N PHE A 81 -2.62 -0.67 11.36
CA PHE A 81 -4.09 -0.74 11.36
C PHE A 81 -4.63 -2.16 11.28
N ARG A 82 -3.85 -3.12 10.76
CA ARG A 82 -4.31 -4.51 10.55
C ARG A 82 -3.19 -5.49 10.82
N HIS A 83 -3.53 -6.65 11.39
CA HIS A 83 -2.59 -7.77 11.50
C HIS A 83 -2.20 -8.28 10.09
N PRO A 84 -0.93 -8.64 9.80
CA PRO A 84 -0.51 -9.05 8.46
C PRO A 84 -1.28 -10.26 7.91
N ALA A 85 -1.72 -11.19 8.77
CA ALA A 85 -2.58 -12.30 8.37
C ALA A 85 -3.96 -11.84 7.83
N VAL A 86 -4.54 -10.81 8.45
CA VAL A 86 -5.83 -10.22 8.05
C VAL A 86 -5.65 -9.46 6.74
N LEU A 87 -4.59 -8.66 6.64
CA LEU A 87 -4.26 -7.93 5.42
C LEU A 87 -4.01 -8.88 4.24
N ALA A 88 -3.26 -9.96 4.44
CA ALA A 88 -3.02 -10.95 3.38
C ALA A 88 -4.32 -11.62 2.90
N LYS A 89 -5.27 -11.86 3.81
CA LYS A 89 -6.60 -12.40 3.49
C LYS A 89 -7.40 -11.43 2.62
N GLU A 90 -7.41 -10.15 2.98
CA GLU A 90 -8.06 -9.09 2.19
C GLU A 90 -7.43 -8.96 0.79
N VAL A 91 -6.09 -8.91 0.74
CA VAL A 91 -5.31 -8.77 -0.50
C VAL A 91 -5.57 -9.94 -1.45
N THR A 92 -5.44 -11.19 -1.01
CA THR A 92 -5.65 -12.33 -1.91
C THR A 92 -7.11 -12.54 -2.27
N THR A 93 -8.04 -12.15 -1.40
CA THR A 93 -9.46 -12.12 -1.76
C THR A 93 -9.69 -11.12 -2.89
N LEU A 94 -9.20 -9.89 -2.76
CA LEU A 94 -9.30 -8.90 -3.82
C LEU A 94 -8.58 -9.36 -5.10
N ASP A 95 -7.47 -10.07 -4.96
CA ASP A 95 -6.74 -10.62 -6.10
C ASP A 95 -7.58 -11.60 -6.92
N GLN A 96 -8.33 -12.47 -6.24
CA GLN A 96 -9.32 -13.35 -6.88
C GLN A 96 -10.42 -12.54 -7.59
N PHE A 97 -11.05 -11.59 -6.89
CA PHE A 97 -12.16 -10.82 -7.46
C PHE A 97 -11.75 -9.85 -8.57
N SER A 98 -10.48 -9.46 -8.61
CA SER A 98 -9.94 -8.59 -9.65
C SER A 98 -9.27 -9.33 -10.80
N ASN A 99 -9.21 -10.67 -10.76
CA ASN A 99 -8.47 -11.50 -11.72
C ASN A 99 -6.98 -11.12 -11.79
N GLY A 100 -6.33 -10.96 -10.64
CA GLY A 100 -4.89 -10.76 -10.58
C GLY A 100 -4.41 -9.32 -10.77
N ARG A 101 -5.22 -8.32 -10.39
CA ARG A 101 -4.91 -6.89 -10.64
C ARG A 101 -4.50 -6.13 -9.39
N VAL A 102 -4.26 -6.79 -8.26
CA VAL A 102 -3.95 -6.10 -6.99
C VAL A 102 -2.48 -5.69 -6.89
N GLU A 103 -2.21 -4.51 -6.33
CA GLU A 103 -0.90 -4.09 -5.85
C GLU A 103 -0.99 -3.66 -4.37
N LEU A 104 -0.19 -4.27 -3.50
CA LEU A 104 -0.15 -3.94 -2.08
C LEU A 104 0.89 -2.86 -1.81
N GLY A 105 0.48 -1.64 -1.52
CA GLY A 105 1.35 -0.63 -0.93
C GLY A 105 1.29 -0.65 0.59
N ILE A 106 2.44 -0.69 1.26
CA ILE A 106 2.51 -0.69 2.73
C ILE A 106 3.59 0.27 3.26
N GLY A 107 3.32 0.89 4.41
CA GLY A 107 4.25 1.73 5.14
C GLY A 107 4.03 1.69 6.65
N ALA A 108 4.94 2.29 7.41
CA ALA A 108 4.95 2.23 8.88
C ALA A 108 3.83 3.06 9.57
N GLY A 109 2.94 3.70 8.79
CA GLY A 109 2.10 4.80 9.26
C GLY A 109 2.95 6.04 9.60
N PHE A 110 2.34 7.19 9.87
CA PHE A 110 3.10 8.35 10.34
C PHE A 110 2.29 9.33 11.19
N PHE A 111 0.99 9.44 10.94
CA PHE A 111 0.20 10.48 11.55
C PHE A 111 -0.25 10.01 12.94
N ARG A 112 0.25 10.65 13.99
CA ARG A 112 -0.01 10.25 15.37
C ARG A 112 -1.48 10.43 15.78
N GLU A 113 -2.08 11.53 15.33
CA GLU A 113 -3.41 11.94 15.77
C GLU A 113 -4.49 10.90 15.44
N GLU A 114 -4.42 10.26 14.27
CA GLU A 114 -5.40 9.23 13.87
C GLU A 114 -5.33 7.98 14.74
N PHE A 115 -4.13 7.62 15.23
CA PHE A 115 -3.98 6.51 16.17
C PHE A 115 -4.59 6.87 17.52
N GLU A 116 -4.23 8.04 18.06
CA GLU A 116 -4.70 8.49 19.38
C GLU A 116 -6.22 8.65 19.41
N ARG A 117 -6.82 9.25 18.36
CA ARG A 117 -8.27 9.42 18.25
C ARG A 117 -9.03 8.11 18.06
N ALA A 118 -8.43 7.13 17.38
CA ALA A 118 -9.01 5.80 17.20
C ALA A 118 -8.77 4.86 18.39
N GLY A 119 -8.02 5.29 19.43
CA GLY A 119 -7.63 4.44 20.55
C GLY A 119 -6.61 3.35 20.18
N LEU A 120 -5.87 3.55 19.10
CA LEU A 120 -4.79 2.67 18.65
C LEU A 120 -3.45 3.07 19.28
N THR A 121 -2.55 2.10 19.41
CA THR A 121 -1.20 2.37 19.95
C THR A 121 -0.33 3.01 18.88
N PHE A 122 0.15 4.24 19.12
CA PHE A 122 1.17 4.87 18.29
C PHE A 122 2.58 4.58 18.83
N PHE A 123 3.24 3.56 18.29
CA PHE A 123 4.57 3.16 18.73
C PHE A 123 5.67 4.18 18.33
N SER A 124 6.82 4.07 18.99
CA SER A 124 8.02 4.83 18.60
C SER A 124 8.43 4.52 17.15
N ASN A 125 9.12 5.45 16.48
CA ASN A 125 9.55 5.27 15.09
C ASN A 125 10.35 3.98 14.87
N LYS A 126 11.26 3.66 15.80
CA LYS A 126 12.03 2.42 15.74
C LYS A 126 11.12 1.20 15.74
N VAL A 127 10.19 1.11 16.70
CA VAL A 127 9.26 -0.03 16.82
C VAL A 127 8.35 -0.13 15.60
N ARG A 128 7.82 0.99 15.06
CA ARG A 128 6.98 0.95 13.85
C ARG A 128 7.75 0.44 12.63
N VAL A 129 9.03 0.82 12.49
CA VAL A 129 9.89 0.31 11.41
C VAL A 129 10.26 -1.16 11.63
N ASP A 130 10.51 -1.59 12.86
CA ASP A 130 10.79 -2.99 13.20
C ASP A 130 9.56 -3.87 12.90
N ARG A 131 8.36 -3.42 13.26
CA ARG A 131 7.09 -4.06 12.93
C ARG A 131 6.84 -4.10 11.43
N LEU A 132 7.05 -3.00 10.71
CA LEU A 132 6.95 -2.99 9.24
C LEU A 132 7.91 -4.03 8.61
N ALA A 133 9.12 -4.17 9.14
CA ALA A 133 10.10 -5.11 8.64
C ALA A 133 9.59 -6.56 8.68
N GLU A 134 9.12 -6.99 9.84
CA GLU A 134 8.58 -8.34 10.01
C GLU A 134 7.29 -8.53 9.21
N SER A 135 6.40 -7.53 9.18
CA SER A 135 5.18 -7.59 8.38
C SER A 135 5.46 -7.78 6.90
N VAL A 136 6.40 -7.04 6.32
CA VAL A 136 6.72 -7.15 4.88
C VAL A 136 7.29 -8.54 4.57
N GLU A 137 8.18 -9.07 5.40
CA GLU A 137 8.70 -10.44 5.24
C GLU A 137 7.57 -11.48 5.33
N VAL A 138 6.69 -11.35 6.33
CA VAL A 138 5.56 -12.26 6.53
C VAL A 138 4.56 -12.16 5.38
N LEU A 139 4.27 -10.95 4.89
CA LEU A 139 3.36 -10.72 3.76
C LEU A 139 3.94 -11.29 2.47
N ASP A 140 5.24 -11.15 2.23
CA ASP A 140 5.94 -11.78 1.10
C ASP A 140 5.71 -13.31 1.08
N ARG A 141 5.72 -13.97 2.25
CA ARG A 141 5.41 -15.41 2.37
C ARG A 141 3.92 -15.73 2.28
N LEU A 142 3.07 -15.01 3.01
CA LEU A 142 1.61 -15.24 3.03
C LEU A 142 1.01 -15.11 1.63
N LEU A 143 1.48 -14.13 0.86
CA LEU A 143 0.97 -13.84 -0.47
C LEU A 143 1.45 -14.83 -1.53
N GLN A 144 2.40 -15.72 -1.24
CA GLN A 144 2.78 -16.83 -2.13
C GLN A 144 1.87 -18.06 -1.99
N GLY A 145 1.00 -18.11 -0.96
CA GLY A 145 -0.01 -19.16 -0.78
C GLY A 145 0.49 -20.49 -0.18
N ASN A 146 1.77 -20.59 0.17
CA ASN A 146 2.34 -21.77 0.85
C ASN A 146 2.14 -21.70 2.37
N SER A 147 2.07 -22.87 3.03
CA SER A 147 2.11 -22.92 4.50
C SER A 147 3.51 -22.56 5.01
N PHE A 148 3.60 -21.83 6.12
CA PHE A 148 4.87 -21.54 6.78
C PHE A 148 4.70 -21.36 8.29
N SER A 149 5.81 -21.50 9.02
CA SER A 149 5.95 -21.04 10.40
C SER A 149 6.93 -19.87 10.45
N TYR A 150 6.70 -18.94 11.37
CA TYR A 150 7.51 -17.75 11.57
C TYR A 150 7.52 -17.37 13.04
N ARG A 151 8.65 -16.93 13.56
CA ARG A 151 8.79 -16.46 14.94
C ARG A 151 9.67 -15.22 14.96
N GLY A 152 9.02 -14.07 14.89
CA GLY A 152 9.62 -12.75 15.08
C GLY A 152 9.36 -12.19 16.48
N GLU A 153 9.82 -10.97 16.70
CA GLU A 153 9.56 -10.18 17.90
C GLU A 153 8.11 -9.68 17.94
N HIS A 154 7.51 -9.40 16.78
CA HIS A 154 6.19 -8.78 16.68
C HIS A 154 5.11 -9.72 16.16
N TYR A 155 5.49 -10.69 15.33
CA TYR A 155 4.53 -11.66 14.76
C TYR A 155 5.02 -13.10 14.91
N THR A 156 4.10 -14.00 15.19
CA THR A 156 4.34 -15.44 15.24
C THR A 156 3.28 -16.17 14.44
N PHE A 157 3.70 -17.12 13.61
CA PHE A 157 2.86 -17.99 12.81
C PHE A 157 3.31 -19.43 13.02
N ASP A 158 2.36 -20.34 13.17
CA ASP A 158 2.60 -21.77 13.31
C ASP A 158 1.81 -22.53 12.24
N ASN A 159 2.53 -23.14 11.29
CA ASN A 159 2.00 -23.88 10.15
C ASN A 159 0.78 -23.20 9.48
N PHE A 160 0.88 -21.88 9.30
CA PHE A 160 -0.22 -21.07 8.81
C PHE A 160 -0.17 -20.96 7.29
N ARG A 161 -1.33 -21.01 6.64
CA ARG A 161 -1.49 -20.81 5.20
C ARG A 161 -2.56 -19.78 4.91
N ASN A 162 -2.22 -18.77 4.12
CA ASN A 162 -3.22 -17.83 3.62
C ASN A 162 -4.14 -18.51 2.58
N PHE A 163 -5.44 -18.25 2.66
CA PHE A 163 -6.43 -18.76 1.71
C PHE A 163 -7.49 -17.67 1.46
N PRO A 164 -7.96 -17.41 0.23
CA PRO A 164 -7.57 -18.06 -1.01
C PRO A 164 -6.10 -17.79 -1.37
N PRO A 165 -5.43 -18.67 -2.13
CA PRO A 165 -4.14 -18.34 -2.72
C PRO A 165 -4.29 -17.15 -3.69
N PRO A 166 -3.21 -16.44 -4.02
CA PRO A 166 -3.28 -15.41 -5.07
C PRO A 166 -3.59 -16.03 -6.44
N VAL A 167 -4.12 -15.21 -7.36
CA VAL A 167 -4.13 -15.46 -8.80
C VAL A 167 -2.75 -15.13 -9.39
N GLN A 168 -2.12 -14.05 -8.91
CA GLN A 168 -0.83 -13.59 -9.42
C GLN A 168 0.34 -14.49 -8.96
N HIS A 169 1.29 -14.72 -9.86
CA HIS A 169 2.56 -15.42 -9.58
C HIS A 169 3.76 -14.49 -9.77
N PRO A 170 4.78 -14.54 -8.87
CA PRO A 170 4.86 -15.38 -7.67
C PRO A 170 3.87 -14.99 -6.57
N ARG A 171 3.40 -13.74 -6.57
CA ARG A 171 2.37 -13.16 -5.68
C ARG A 171 1.94 -11.78 -6.20
N PRO A 172 0.91 -11.13 -5.62
CA PRO A 172 0.65 -9.71 -5.87
C PRO A 172 1.89 -8.85 -5.58
N PRO A 173 2.20 -7.84 -6.42
CA PRO A 173 3.32 -6.95 -6.19
C PRO A 173 3.19 -6.19 -4.87
N ILE A 174 4.30 -6.09 -4.14
CA ILE A 174 4.43 -5.33 -2.91
C ILE A 174 5.21 -4.05 -3.21
N LEU A 175 4.62 -2.93 -2.84
CA LEU A 175 5.25 -1.62 -2.78
C LEU A 175 5.51 -1.26 -1.32
N VAL A 176 6.74 -0.88 -0.99
CA VAL A 176 7.09 -0.37 0.34
C VAL A 176 7.37 1.13 0.26
N ALA A 177 6.68 1.92 1.09
CA ALA A 177 6.92 3.36 1.17
C ALA A 177 7.85 3.72 2.33
N GLY A 178 8.86 4.55 2.03
CA GLY A 178 9.75 5.13 3.02
C GLY A 178 11.12 5.52 2.45
N ALA A 179 11.86 6.33 3.20
CA ALA A 179 13.16 6.86 2.78
C ALA A 179 14.34 6.38 3.63
N GLY A 180 14.08 5.78 4.80
CA GLY A 180 15.14 5.35 5.72
C GLY A 180 15.88 4.11 5.22
N ARG A 181 17.21 4.06 5.40
CA ARG A 181 18.08 2.93 4.98
C ARG A 181 17.52 1.57 5.38
N ARG A 182 16.96 1.45 6.60
CA ARG A 182 16.35 0.20 7.07
C ARG A 182 15.14 -0.21 6.23
N VAL A 183 14.20 0.71 5.99
CA VAL A 183 13.01 0.47 5.16
C VAL A 183 13.41 0.09 3.73
N LEU A 184 14.36 0.82 3.15
CA LEU A 184 14.89 0.52 1.81
C LEU A 184 15.57 -0.84 1.74
N SER A 185 16.28 -1.26 2.80
CA SER A 185 16.93 -2.57 2.87
C SER A 185 15.91 -3.72 2.97
N ILE A 186 14.77 -3.49 3.62
CA ILE A 186 13.66 -4.46 3.67
C ILE A 186 12.99 -4.55 2.30
N ALA A 187 12.70 -3.39 1.70
CA ALA A 187 12.09 -3.34 0.37
C ALA A 187 12.96 -4.04 -0.68
N ALA A 188 14.28 -3.84 -0.65
CA ALA A 188 15.21 -4.51 -1.56
C ALA A 188 15.21 -6.04 -1.46
N LYS A 189 14.78 -6.61 -0.33
CA LYS A 189 14.69 -8.07 -0.11
C LYS A 189 13.33 -8.66 -0.45
N HIS A 190 12.26 -7.90 -0.23
CA HIS A 190 10.89 -8.45 -0.15
C HIS A 190 9.85 -7.68 -0.98
N ALA A 191 10.20 -6.55 -1.59
CA ALA A 191 9.26 -5.72 -2.33
C ALA A 191 9.65 -5.63 -3.81
N ASP A 192 8.65 -5.38 -4.65
CA ASP A 192 8.77 -5.20 -6.09
C ASP A 192 8.93 -3.72 -6.45
N THR A 193 8.48 -2.82 -5.57
CA THR A 193 8.54 -1.37 -5.78
C THR A 193 8.84 -0.64 -4.47
N VAL A 194 9.55 0.48 -4.58
CA VAL A 194 9.76 1.42 -3.47
C VAL A 194 9.06 2.72 -3.83
N ALA A 195 8.23 3.25 -2.93
CA ALA A 195 7.78 4.63 -3.01
C ALA A 195 8.75 5.53 -2.25
N LEU A 196 9.54 6.30 -3.01
CA LEU A 196 10.42 7.33 -2.48
C LEU A 196 9.58 8.55 -2.10
N LEU A 197 9.47 8.81 -0.80
CA LEU A 197 8.84 10.02 -0.29
C LEU A 197 9.92 11.10 -0.22
N SER A 198 9.73 12.19 -0.97
CA SER A 198 10.73 13.25 -1.17
C SER A 198 10.99 14.13 0.06
N SER A 199 10.26 13.95 1.15
CA SER A 199 10.53 14.64 2.41
C SER A 199 10.81 13.65 3.53
N GLN A 200 11.88 13.89 4.29
CA GLN A 200 12.05 13.25 5.58
C GLN A 200 10.92 13.74 6.49
N LEU A 201 10.07 12.83 6.96
CA LEU A 201 9.10 13.09 8.01
C LEU A 201 9.85 13.30 9.33
N SER A 202 10.41 14.49 9.54
CA SER A 202 10.97 14.89 10.83
C SER A 202 9.83 15.17 11.81
N GLY A 203 9.73 14.37 12.88
CA GLY A 203 8.83 14.66 14.01
C GLY A 203 7.35 14.29 13.82
N GLY A 204 6.98 13.54 12.79
CA GLY A 204 5.57 13.13 12.57
C GLY A 204 4.69 14.23 11.96
N VAL A 205 5.30 15.32 11.50
CA VAL A 205 4.66 16.37 10.72
C VAL A 205 5.21 16.28 9.29
N LEU A 206 4.31 16.21 8.31
CA LEU A 206 4.67 16.45 6.91
C LEU A 206 5.23 17.88 6.84
N ALA A 207 6.49 18.04 6.41
CA ALA A 207 7.02 19.36 6.12
C ALA A 207 6.03 20.06 5.15
N ASP A 208 5.53 21.20 5.62
CA ASP A 208 4.28 21.79 5.16
C ASP A 208 4.31 22.25 3.71
N SER A 209 3.11 22.29 3.13
CA SER A 209 2.74 22.70 1.77
C SER A 209 2.88 21.68 0.62
N ALA A 210 1.82 21.61 -0.17
CA ALA A 210 1.82 21.01 -1.52
C ALA A 210 2.89 21.60 -2.45
N CYS A 211 3.38 22.81 -2.15
CA CYS A 211 4.42 23.50 -2.91
C CYS A 211 5.79 22.79 -2.79
N ALA A 212 6.12 22.27 -1.61
CA ALA A 212 7.34 21.50 -1.36
C ALA A 212 7.38 20.14 -2.09
N ARG A 213 6.26 19.70 -2.68
CA ARG A 213 6.13 18.46 -3.46
C ARG A 213 6.26 18.68 -4.97
N SER A 214 6.43 19.91 -5.43
CA SER A 214 6.65 20.20 -6.86
C SER A 214 8.07 19.80 -7.28
N ALA A 215 8.22 19.30 -8.51
CA ALA A 215 9.51 18.90 -9.07
C ALA A 215 10.56 20.03 -9.08
N GLN A 216 10.12 21.29 -8.94
CA GLN A 216 11.01 22.45 -8.83
C GLN A 216 11.78 22.51 -7.51
N HIS A 217 11.25 22.01 -6.39
CA HIS A 217 11.92 22.12 -5.09
C HIS A 217 12.93 20.99 -4.83
N ALA A 218 12.79 19.86 -5.52
CA ALA A 218 13.72 18.74 -5.43
C ALA A 218 15.05 18.97 -6.19
N ALA A 219 15.14 20.03 -7.01
CA ALA A 219 16.33 20.36 -7.80
C ALA A 219 17.32 21.28 -7.05
N GLU A 220 16.96 21.76 -5.86
CA GLU A 220 17.73 22.76 -5.10
C GLU A 220 18.34 22.24 -3.78
N GLN A 221 18.33 20.91 -3.54
CA GLN A 221 18.95 20.27 -2.36
C GLN A 221 19.92 19.15 -2.73
#